data_AF-A0A2T3GDG2-F1
#
_entry.id   AF-A0A2T3GDG2-F1
#
_cell.length_a   1.000
_cell.length_b   1.000
_cell.length_c   1.000
_cell.angle_alpha   90.00
_cell.angle_beta   90.00
_cell.angle_gamma   90.00
#
_symmetry.space_group_name_H-M   'P 1'
#
loop_
_entity.id
_entity.type
_entity.pdbx_description
1 polymer ?
#
loop_
_entity_poly.entity_id
_entity_poly.type
_entity_poly.pdbx_seq_one_letter_code
_entity_poly.pdbx_strand_id
1 'polypeptide(L)'
;MTASTSSANATESKAIRASKQVIAQASEVAEEYGLTLASATRAFWTQMARTRSIPLTFESEKPNEESREAIRETEEIIKNGGPSYANLDEMYRSLGI
;
A
#
# COMPACT_ATOMS: atom_id res chain seq x y z
N MET A 1 32.23 -27.69 -5.12
CA MET A 1 30.79 -27.83 -5.38
C MET A 1 30.05 -27.69 -4.06
N THR A 2 29.71 -26.46 -3.66
CA THR A 2 28.92 -26.20 -2.45
C THR A 2 27.47 -26.01 -2.87
N ALA A 3 26.65 -27.03 -2.62
CA ALA A 3 25.23 -26.97 -2.87
C ALA A 3 24.61 -25.91 -1.94
N SER A 4 24.15 -24.81 -2.52
CA SER A 4 23.29 -23.84 -1.83
C SER A 4 21.90 -24.47 -1.71
N THR A 5 21.63 -25.11 -0.58
CA THR A 5 20.32 -25.69 -0.31
C THR A 5 19.31 -24.56 -0.11
N SER A 6 18.41 -24.45 -1.08
CA SER A 6 17.31 -23.49 -1.11
C SER A 6 16.41 -23.60 0.13
N SER A 7 16.33 -22.51 0.91
CA SER A 7 15.41 -22.30 2.04
C SER A 7 13.95 -22.03 1.60
N ALA A 8 13.60 -22.28 0.34
CA ALA A 8 12.41 -21.72 -0.29
C ALA A 8 11.06 -22.08 0.36
N ASN A 9 11.00 -23.12 1.22
CA ASN A 9 9.75 -23.57 1.86
C ASN A 9 9.83 -23.68 3.40
N ALA A 10 10.79 -23.03 4.05
CA ALA A 10 10.86 -23.04 5.50
C ALA A 10 9.69 -22.23 6.11
N THR A 11 9.04 -22.77 7.15
CA THR A 11 8.00 -22.06 7.90
C THR A 11 8.64 -21.18 8.96
N GLU A 12 8.28 -19.89 8.99
CA GLU A 12 8.68 -18.94 10.02
C GLU A 12 7.46 -18.53 10.88
N SER A 13 7.66 -18.32 12.18
CA SER A 13 6.62 -17.78 13.07
C SER A 13 6.88 -16.30 13.36
N LYS A 14 5.81 -15.49 13.37
CA LYS A 14 5.85 -14.07 13.74
C LYS A 14 4.81 -13.77 14.82
N ALA A 15 5.26 -13.11 15.90
CA ALA A 15 4.38 -12.66 16.97
C ALA A 15 3.79 -11.28 16.64
N ILE A 16 2.47 -11.17 16.59
CA ILE A 16 1.74 -9.92 16.33
C ILE A 16 1.07 -9.49 17.64
N ARG A 17 1.24 -8.22 18.00
CA ARG A 17 0.64 -7.63 19.20
C ARG A 17 -0.41 -6.60 18.80
N ALA A 18 -1.56 -6.66 19.46
CA ALA A 18 -2.65 -5.69 19.34
C ALA A 18 -3.41 -5.62 20.67
N SER A 19 -4.31 -4.64 20.82
CA SER A 19 -5.15 -4.55 22.02
C SER A 19 -6.11 -5.74 22.08
N LYS A 20 -6.52 -6.14 23.29
CA LYS A 20 -7.49 -7.24 23.47
C LYS A 20 -8.79 -6.98 22.71
N GLN A 21 -9.25 -5.72 22.71
CA GLN A 21 -10.45 -5.31 21.99
C GLN A 21 -10.32 -5.51 20.49
N VAL A 22 -9.21 -5.07 19.88
CA VAL A 22 -8.97 -5.24 18.44
C VAL A 22 -8.88 -6.72 18.07
N ILE A 23 -8.20 -7.53 18.89
CA ILE A 23 -8.10 -8.99 18.66
C ILE A 23 -9.49 -9.64 18.69
N ALA A 24 -10.34 -9.28 19.66
CA ALA A 24 -11.69 -9.83 19.78
C ALA A 24 -12.56 -9.46 18.57
N GLN A 25 -12.61 -8.16 18.22
CA GLN A 25 -13.39 -7.68 17.08
C GLN A 25 -12.91 -8.26 15.75
N ALA A 26 -11.60 -8.35 15.55
CA ALA A 26 -11.05 -8.95 14.33
C ALA A 26 -11.30 -10.47 14.24
N SER A 27 -11.35 -11.18 15.39
CA SER A 27 -11.69 -12.61 15.42
C SER A 27 -13.12 -12.86 14.98
N GLU A 28 -14.07 -12.08 15.49
CA GLU A 28 -15.49 -12.14 15.11
C GLU A 28 -15.65 -11.97 13.59
N VAL A 29 -15.03 -10.93 13.02
CA VAL A 29 -15.05 -10.72 11.57
C VAL A 29 -14.41 -11.89 10.82
N ALA A 30 -13.26 -12.40 11.25
CA ALA A 30 -12.62 -13.53 10.58
C ALA A 30 -13.52 -14.78 10.60
N GLU A 31 -14.19 -15.04 11.72
CA GLU A 31 -15.10 -16.18 11.91
C GLU A 31 -16.33 -16.10 11.01
N GLU A 32 -16.87 -14.90 10.74
CA GLU A 32 -17.95 -14.69 9.77
C GLU A 32 -17.58 -15.19 8.35
N TYR A 33 -16.30 -15.10 7.98
CA TYR A 33 -15.77 -15.63 6.72
C TYR A 33 -15.29 -17.09 6.81
N GLY A 34 -15.50 -17.76 7.95
CA GLY A 34 -15.01 -19.12 8.19
C GLY A 34 -13.48 -19.20 8.34
N LEU A 35 -12.84 -18.09 8.73
CA LEU A 35 -11.40 -17.97 8.88
C LEU A 35 -11.01 -17.82 10.34
N THR A 36 -9.77 -18.17 10.65
CA THR A 36 -9.08 -17.75 11.87
C THR A 36 -8.24 -16.50 11.61
N LEU A 37 -7.87 -15.76 12.65
CA LEU A 37 -6.90 -14.66 12.53
C LEU A 37 -5.58 -15.09 11.87
N ALA A 38 -5.11 -16.31 12.16
CA ALA A 38 -3.89 -16.85 11.59
C ALA A 38 -4.02 -17.10 10.08
N SER A 39 -5.15 -17.66 9.62
CA SER A 39 -5.40 -17.87 8.19
C SER A 39 -5.63 -16.55 7.44
N ALA A 40 -6.34 -15.60 8.06
CA ALA A 40 -6.54 -14.27 7.48
C ALA A 40 -5.21 -13.50 7.34
N THR A 41 -4.37 -13.52 8.38
CA THR A 41 -3.03 -12.90 8.35
C THR A 41 -2.13 -13.57 7.31
N ARG A 42 -2.19 -14.90 7.17
CA ARG A 42 -1.46 -15.62 6.12
C ARG A 42 -1.91 -15.19 4.74
N ALA A 43 -3.22 -15.11 4.49
CA ALA A 43 -3.78 -14.65 3.23
C ALA A 43 -3.34 -13.22 2.90
N PHE A 44 -3.31 -12.34 3.91
CA PHE A 44 -2.79 -10.98 3.79
C PHE A 44 -1.33 -10.95 3.30
N TRP A 45 -0.43 -11.70 3.94
CA TRP A 45 0.97 -11.79 3.50
C TRP A 45 1.11 -12.42 2.11
N THR A 46 0.32 -13.45 1.79
CA THR A 46 0.31 -14.08 0.46
C THR A 46 -0.12 -13.07 -0.61
N GLN A 47 -1.12 -12.24 -0.33
CA GLN A 47 -1.57 -11.20 -1.25
C GLN A 47 -0.50 -10.13 -1.45
N MET A 48 0.19 -9.70 -0.38
CA MET A 48 1.31 -8.77 -0.48
C MET A 48 2.43 -9.32 -1.37
N ALA A 49 2.85 -10.56 -1.13
CA ALA A 49 3.90 -11.21 -1.91
C ALA A 49 3.50 -11.35 -3.38
N ARG A 50 2.23 -11.68 -3.66
CA ARG A 50 1.71 -11.87 -5.02
C ARG A 50 1.57 -10.55 -5.79
N THR A 51 1.08 -9.50 -5.14
CA THR A 51 0.73 -8.23 -5.80
C THR A 51 1.82 -7.17 -5.69
N ARG A 52 2.83 -7.38 -4.83
CA ARG A 52 3.82 -6.37 -4.44
C ARG A 52 3.19 -5.06 -3.94
N SER A 53 2.01 -5.16 -3.34
CA SER A 53 1.27 -4.03 -2.77
C SER A 53 0.72 -4.40 -1.39
N ILE A 54 0.48 -3.40 -0.53
CA ILE A 54 -0.21 -3.63 0.73
C ILE A 54 -1.72 -3.58 0.44
N PRO A 55 -2.48 -4.67 0.67
CA PRO A 55 -3.91 -4.74 0.36
C PRO A 55 -4.75 -4.06 1.46
N LEU A 56 -4.42 -2.81 1.76
CA LEU A 56 -5.16 -1.93 2.63
C LEU A 56 -5.40 -0.64 1.87
N THR A 57 -6.60 -0.10 2.02
CA THR A 57 -6.89 1.25 1.55
C THR A 57 -6.41 2.21 2.64
N PHE A 58 -5.35 2.97 2.35
CA PHE A 58 -4.86 4.04 3.23
C PHE A 58 -5.60 5.35 2.98
N GLU A 59 -6.88 5.27 2.63
CA GLU A 59 -7.75 6.44 2.59
C GLU A 59 -7.82 7.00 4.00
N SER A 60 -6.89 7.90 4.31
CA SER A 60 -7.21 9.01 5.16
C SER A 60 -8.41 9.68 4.49
N GLU A 61 -9.50 9.85 5.23
CA GLU A 61 -10.73 10.53 4.76
C GLU A 61 -10.45 11.94 4.17
N LYS A 62 -9.22 12.44 4.32
CA LYS A 62 -8.70 13.68 3.72
C LYS A 62 -7.26 13.47 3.25
N PRO A 63 -6.86 13.99 2.08
CA PRO A 63 -5.45 14.14 1.74
C PRO A 63 -4.73 14.92 2.85
N ASN A 64 -3.45 14.61 3.09
CA ASN A 64 -2.64 15.40 4.03
C ASN A 64 -2.55 16.86 3.53
N GLU A 65 -2.22 17.81 4.42
CA GLU A 65 -2.29 19.25 4.08
C GLU A 65 -1.44 19.58 2.84
N GLU A 66 -0.24 19.02 2.74
CA GLU A 66 0.66 19.18 1.59
C GLU A 66 0.01 18.71 0.28
N SER A 67 -0.63 17.54 0.27
CA SER A 67 -1.34 17.05 -0.93
C SER A 67 -2.55 17.90 -1.27
N ARG A 68 -3.26 18.46 -0.28
CA ARG A 68 -4.39 19.39 -0.51
C ARG A 68 -3.91 20.70 -1.12
N GLU A 69 -2.79 21.22 -0.67
CA GLU A 69 -2.16 22.41 -1.23
C GLU A 69 -1.68 22.16 -2.65
N ALA A 70 -1.01 21.04 -2.92
CA ALA A 70 -0.57 20.68 -4.26
C ALA A 70 -1.74 20.54 -5.26
N ILE A 71 -2.86 19.95 -4.83
CA ILE A 71 -4.08 19.87 -5.66
C ILE A 71 -4.63 21.27 -5.95
N ARG A 72 -4.73 22.14 -4.94
CA ARG A 72 -5.21 23.51 -5.09
C ARG A 72 -4.33 24.34 -6.03
N GLU A 73 -3.02 24.25 -5.85
CA GLU A 73 -2.04 24.92 -6.71
C GLU A 73 -2.19 24.46 -8.17
N THR A 74 -2.33 23.14 -8.37
CA THR A 74 -2.54 22.56 -9.71
C THR A 74 -3.85 23.06 -10.35
N GLU A 75 -4.94 23.12 -9.59
CA GLU A 75 -6.22 23.65 -10.06
C GLU A 75 -6.12 25.14 -10.46
N GLU A 76 -5.39 25.94 -9.68
CA GLU A 76 -5.13 27.35 -9.99
C GLU A 76 -4.27 27.52 -11.25
N ILE A 77 -3.23 26.70 -11.40
CA ILE A 77 -2.38 26.65 -12.59
C ILE A 77 -3.24 26.32 -13.82
N ILE A 78 -4.10 25.29 -13.75
CA ILE A 78 -4.99 24.92 -14.86
C ILE A 78 -5.94 26.07 -15.21
N LYS A 79 -6.57 26.69 -14.19
CA LYS A 79 -7.52 27.80 -14.39
C LYS A 79 -6.86 29.02 -15.03
N ASN A 80 -5.60 29.29 -14.70
CA ASN A 80 -4.85 30.44 -15.20
C ASN A 80 -4.10 30.16 -16.52
N GLY A 81 -4.30 28.98 -17.13
CA GLY A 81 -3.63 28.61 -18.38
C GLY A 81 -2.13 28.38 -18.20
N GLY A 82 -1.74 27.78 -17.08
CA GLY A 82 -0.36 27.49 -16.72
C GLY A 82 0.36 26.56 -17.70
N PRO A 83 1.66 26.34 -17.50
CA PRO A 83 2.53 25.69 -18.48
C PRO A 83 2.01 24.30 -18.86
N SER A 84 1.85 24.08 -20.16
CA SER A 84 1.53 22.80 -20.78
C SER A 84 2.68 22.35 -21.66
N TYR A 85 2.96 21.06 -21.70
CA TYR A 85 3.96 20.49 -22.59
C TYR A 85 3.29 19.90 -23.83
N ALA A 86 3.81 20.21 -25.02
CA ALA A 86 3.26 19.69 -26.27
C ALA A 86 3.67 18.22 -26.53
N ASN A 87 4.76 17.76 -25.92
CA ASN A 87 5.28 16.40 -26.05
C ASN A 87 6.11 15.98 -24.82
N LEU A 88 6.40 14.68 -24.74
CA LEU A 88 7.12 14.05 -23.65
C LEU A 88 8.57 14.58 -23.50
N ASP A 89 9.24 14.86 -24.62
CA ASP A 89 10.63 15.36 -24.61
C ASP A 89 10.74 16.79 -24.05
N GLU A 90 9.71 17.61 -24.24
CA GLU A 90 9.60 18.93 -23.62
C GLU A 90 9.38 18.82 -22.11
N MET A 91 8.51 17.91 -21.67
CA MET A 91 8.26 17.63 -20.25
C MET A 91 9.53 17.17 -19.53
N TYR A 92 10.28 16.22 -20.09
CA TYR A 92 11.52 15.72 -19.49
C TYR A 92 12.58 16.81 -19.35
N ARG A 93 12.77 17.64 -20.39
CA ARG A 93 13.67 18.80 -20.33
C ARG A 93 13.28 19.79 -19.23
N SER A 94 11.98 20.02 -19.03
CA SER A 94 11.50 20.90 -17.97
C SER A 94 11.67 20.32 -16.57
N LEU A 95 11.65 18.99 -16.43
CA LEU A 95 11.84 18.29 -15.16
C LEU A 95 13.32 18.01 -14.84
N GLY A 96 14.23 18.23 -15.80
CA GLY A 96 15.66 18.01 -15.63
C GLY A 96 16.04 16.53 -15.51
N ILE A 97 15.23 15.63 -16.08
CA ILE A 97 15.44 14.17 -16.09
C ILE A 97 15.54 13.63 -17.51
#